data_AF-A0A1H6VYR6-F1
#
_entry.id   AF-A0A1H6VYR6-F1
#
_cell.length_a   1.000
_cell.length_b   1.000
_cell.length_c   1.000
_cell.angle_alpha   90.00
_cell.angle_beta   90.00
_cell.angle_gamma   90.00
#
_symmetry.space_group_name_H-M   'P 1'
#
loop_
_entity.id
_entity.type
_entity.pdbx_description
1 polymer ?
#
loop_
_entity_poly.entity_id
_entity_poly.type
_entity_poly.pdbx_seq_one_letter_code
_entity_poly.pdbx_strand_id
1 'polypeptide(L)' 'MTTLTIKTDNKEVINAVRALLNWFKVEFEEREEPYDPEFVAMILESEQQIKEGKTVKYEPGTNLWDMVNSK' A
#
# COMPACT_ATOMS: atom_id res chain seq x y z
N MET A 1 -27.23 10.05 0.80
CA MET A 1 -26.25 9.89 1.89
C MET A 1 -24.99 10.61 1.48
N THR A 2 -24.37 11.34 2.39
CA THR A 2 -23.15 12.11 2.11
C THR A 2 -22.03 11.52 2.93
N THR A 3 -20.92 11.16 2.28
CA THR A 3 -19.76 10.54 2.92
C THR A 3 -18.62 11.54 2.98
N LEU A 4 -18.00 11.67 4.16
CA LEU A 4 -16.79 12.48 4.37
C LEU A 4 -15.61 11.54 4.62
N THR A 5 -14.54 11.67 3.83
CA THR A 5 -13.31 10.88 3.98
C THR A 5 -12.16 11.80 4.33
N ILE A 6 -11.46 11.49 5.43
CA ILE A 6 -10.31 12.25 5.91
C ILE A 6 -9.06 11.41 5.64
N LYS A 7 -8.15 11.90 4.78
CA LYS A 7 -6.89 11.23 4.45
C LYS A 7 -5.73 11.98 5.10
N THR A 8 -5.12 11.38 6.12
CA THR A 8 -3.94 11.94 6.80
C THR A 8 -3.08 10.82 7.36
N ASP A 9 -1.78 11.04 7.37
CA ASP A 9 -0.75 10.22 8.01
C ASP A 9 -0.43 10.69 9.44
N ASN A 10 -0.95 11.86 9.86
CA ASN A 10 -0.70 12.42 11.18
C ASN A 10 -1.61 11.81 12.24
N LYS A 11 -1.01 11.00 13.13
CA LYS A 11 -1.70 10.31 14.23
C LYS A 11 -2.38 11.27 15.23
N GLU A 12 -1.82 12.46 15.46
CA GLU A 12 -2.43 13.45 16.37
C GLU A 12 -3.73 13.99 15.80
N VAL A 13 -3.78 14.24 14.49
CA VAL A 13 -4.98 14.68 13.78
C VAL A 13 -6.06 13.60 13.83
N ILE A 14 -5.71 12.33 13.58
CA ILE A 14 -6.64 11.20 13.67
C ILE A 14 -7.25 11.11 15.07
N ASN A 15 -6.42 11.22 16.11
CA ASN A 15 -6.90 11.15 17.50
C ASN A 15 -7.82 12.32 17.86
N ALA A 16 -7.51 13.53 17.40
CA ALA A 16 -8.35 14.71 17.63
C ALA A 16 -9.72 14.57 16.94
N VAL A 17 -9.75 14.11 15.70
CA VAL A 17 -10.98 13.87 14.94
C VAL A 17 -11.81 12.76 15.60
N ARG A 18 -11.16 11.66 16.03
CA ARG A 18 -11.82 10.56 16.75
C ARG A 18 -12.51 11.04 18.02
N ALA A 19 -11.83 11.86 18.82
CA ALA A 19 -12.40 12.43 20.05
C ALA A 19 -13.62 13.32 19.75
N LEU A 20 -13.55 14.13 18.69
CA LEU A 20 -14.64 14.99 18.26
C LEU A 20 -15.86 14.17 17.83
N LEU A 21 -15.67 13.16 16.97
CA LEU A 21 -16.77 12.30 16.50
C LEU A 21 -17.44 11.53 17.65
N ASN A 22 -16.64 11.01 18.59
CA ASN A 22 -17.14 10.36 19.80
C ASN A 22 -17.98 11.30 20.67
N TRP A 23 -17.56 12.56 20.85
CA TRP A 23 -18.31 13.55 21.62
C TRP A 23 -19.68 13.83 21.02
N PHE A 24 -19.75 13.91 19.68
CA PHE A 24 -21.01 14.07 18.95
C PHE A 24 -21.81 12.77 18.78
N LYS A 25 -21.31 11.62 19.29
CA LYS A 25 -21.92 10.29 19.14
C LYS A 25 -22.15 9.92 17.68
N VAL A 26 -21.22 10.32 16.81
CA VAL A 26 -21.22 9.96 15.39
C VAL A 26 -20.55 8.61 15.23
N GLU A 27 -21.21 7.66 14.60
CA GLU A 27 -20.60 6.40 14.20
C GLU A 27 -19.66 6.62 13.01
N PHE A 28 -18.46 6.05 13.08
CA PHE A 28 -17.45 6.16 12.03
C PHE A 28 -16.74 4.82 11.82
N GLU A 29 -16.26 4.61 10.60
CA GLU A 29 -15.43 3.47 10.23
C GLU A 29 -13.97 3.93 10.06
N GLU A 30 -13.05 3.26 10.74
CA GLU A 30 -11.62 3.39 10.44
C GLU A 30 -11.22 2.22 9.57
N ARG A 31 -10.83 2.52 8.33
CA ARG A 31 -10.21 1.55 7.43
C ARG A 31 -8.72 1.84 7.42
N GLU A 32 -7.97 1.00 8.11
CA GLU A 32 -6.60 0.78 7.68
C GLU A 32 -6.71 0.02 6.36
N GLU A 33 -6.13 0.55 5.29
CA GLU A 33 -6.01 -0.14 4.01
C GLU A 33 -4.62 -0.80 3.98
N PRO A 34 -4.43 -1.98 4.62
CA PRO A 34 -3.22 -2.73 4.40
C PRO A 34 -3.16 -3.10 2.90
N TYR A 35 -1.95 -3.18 2.37
CA TYR A 35 -1.78 -3.78 1.05
C TYR A 35 -2.38 -5.19 1.03
N ASP A 36 -2.91 -5.57 -0.12
CA ASP A 36 -3.45 -6.90 -0.33
C ASP A 36 -2.44 -7.98 0.12
N PRO A 37 -2.83 -8.99 0.92
CA PRO A 37 -1.91 -9.98 1.44
C PRO A 37 -1.14 -10.75 0.35
N GLU A 38 -1.75 -11.00 -0.81
CA GLU A 38 -1.07 -11.65 -1.94
C GLU A 38 -0.03 -10.70 -2.55
N PHE A 39 -0.34 -9.41 -2.65
CA PHE A 39 0.64 -8.40 -3.05
C PHE A 39 1.84 -8.35 -2.09
N VAL A 40 1.60 -8.36 -0.79
CA VAL A 40 2.69 -8.40 0.22
C VAL A 40 3.53 -9.66 0.07
N ALA A 41 2.90 -10.82 -0.15
CA ALA A 41 3.60 -12.08 -0.37
C ALA A 41 4.50 -12.04 -1.62
N MET A 42 4.02 -11.48 -2.73
CA MET A 42 4.82 -11.31 -3.96
C MET A 42 6.06 -10.43 -3.72
N ILE A 43 5.93 -9.36 -2.94
CA ILE A 43 7.07 -8.49 -2.62
C ILE A 43 8.10 -9.24 -1.77
N LEU A 44 7.68 -9.95 -0.74
CA LEU A 44 8.58 -10.75 0.11
C LEU A 44 9.31 -11.83 -0.68
N GLU A 45 8.63 -12.48 -1.63
CA GLU A 45 9.26 -13.42 -2.55
C GLU A 45 10.31 -12.74 -3.43
N SER A 46 9.97 -11.58 -4.01
CA SER A 46 10.90 -10.80 -4.84
C SER A 46 12.16 -10.39 -4.06
N GLU A 47 12.02 -9.96 -2.81
CA GLU A 47 13.17 -9.65 -1.94
C GLU A 47 14.07 -10.86 -1.72
N GLN A 48 13.49 -12.05 -1.56
CA GLN A 48 14.25 -13.30 -1.44
C GLN A 48 14.97 -13.64 -2.74
N GLN A 49 14.30 -13.50 -3.89
CA GLN A 49 14.92 -13.72 -5.21
C GLN A 49 16.11 -12.77 -5.45
N ILE A 50 16.03 -11.52 -4.99
CA ILE A 50 17.14 -10.57 -5.03
C ILE A 50 18.33 -11.06 -4.20
N LYS A 51 18.09 -11.52 -2.96
CA LYS A 51 19.13 -12.08 -2.08
C LYS A 51 19.80 -13.32 -2.69
N GLU A 52 19.03 -14.12 -3.41
CA GLU A 52 19.51 -15.32 -4.12
C GLU A 52 20.17 -15.02 -5.47
N GLY A 53 20.22 -13.75 -5.90
CA GLY A 53 20.80 -13.34 -7.17
C GLY A 53 19.97 -13.69 -8.40
N LYS A 54 18.68 -14.02 -8.22
CA LYS A 54 17.72 -14.32 -9.31
C LYS A 54 17.18 -13.04 -9.95
N THR A 55 18.07 -12.13 -10.33
CA THR A 55 17.72 -10.83 -10.93
C THR A 55 18.10 -10.78 -12.41
N VAL A 56 17.47 -9.86 -13.15
CA VAL A 56 17.83 -9.57 -14.54
C VAL A 56 18.38 -8.16 -14.60
N LYS A 57 19.53 -7.98 -15.25
CA LYS A 57 20.12 -6.65 -15.45
C LYS A 57 19.36 -5.94 -16.57
N TYR A 58 18.88 -4.73 -16.28
CA TYR A 58 18.27 -3.85 -17.26
C TYR A 58 19.34 -3.00 -17.95
N GLU A 59 19.27 -2.90 -19.28
CA GLU A 59 20.09 -1.96 -20.05
C GLU A 59 19.23 -0.77 -20.53
N PRO A 60 19.76 0.46 -20.51
CA PRO A 60 19.01 1.62 -20.99
C PRO A 60 18.65 1.47 -22.47
N GLY A 61 17.36 1.54 -22.78
CA GLY A 61 16.84 1.39 -24.15
C GLY A 61 16.14 0.05 -24.43
N THR A 62 16.16 -0.88 -23.47
CA THR A 62 15.45 -2.17 -23.59
C THR A 62 13.97 -2.00 -23.25
N ASN A 63 13.09 -2.67 -24.01
CA ASN A 63 11.67 -2.71 -23.68
C ASN A 63 11.40 -3.70 -22.54
N LEU A 64 10.93 -3.20 -21.40
CA LEU A 64 10.61 -4.01 -20.22
C LEU A 64 9.51 -5.04 -20.49
N TRP A 65 8.54 -4.71 -21.36
CA TRP A 65 7.44 -5.63 -21.69
C TRP A 65 7.93 -6.83 -22.50
N ASP A 66 8.90 -6.62 -23.40
CA ASP A 66 9.49 -7.71 -24.18
C ASP A 66 10.36 -8.61 -23.29
N MET A 67 11.08 -8.03 -22.32
CA MET A 67 11.91 -8.78 -21.37
C MET A 67 11.10 -9.70 -20.44
N VAL A 68 9.92 -9.26 -20.00
CA VAL A 68 9.05 -10.07 -19.12
C VAL A 68 8.38 -11.20 -19.91
N ASN A 69 8.00 -10.94 -21.16
CA ASN A 69 7.29 -11.91 -22.01
C ASN A 69 8.21 -12.86 -22.80
N SER A 70 9.53 -12.65 -22.78
CA SER A 70 10.50 -13.48 -23.52
C SER A 70 11.03 -14.70 -22.76
N LYS A 71 10.52 -14.97 -21.54
CA LYS A 71 10.94 -16.11 -20.71
C LYS A 71 10.05 -17.33 -20.88
#